data_AF-A0A7V4JSN4-F1
#
_entry.id   AF-A0A7V4JSN4-F1
#
_cell.length_a   1.000
_cell.length_b   1.000
_cell.length_c   1.000
_cell.angle_alpha   90.00
_cell.angle_beta   90.00
_cell.angle_gamma   90.00
#
_symmetry.space_group_name_H-M   'P 1'
#
loop_
_entity.id
_entity.type
_entity.pdbx_description
1 polymer ?
#
loop_
_entity_poly.entity_id
_entity_poly.type
_entity_poly.pdbx_seq_one_letter_code
_entity_poly.pdbx_strand_id
1 'polypeptide(L)'
;MGARDEFLDQVRVLVPDHLPRALGDAKVSYYPTTNYVKLEYREFPRSHYEVLLRRDRDEIGFHFEGIREHNLARLEFVSGRVTALSAQLGQQVVAVPWGDNWARLAIELPAGQWSITAPSEYANLMARFVEHTYPLLRDAFAATAHRRTRRSVVDAKMVSVRDPRAHAMLDDQIDRIRRYLSGRADRPADEVLCEWVQFCYTFHLYGEAVELFDLIDPAAVHAWPYARAKRLAQVCRLHARR
;
A
#
# COMPACT_ATOMS: atom_id res chain seq x y z
N MET A 1 19.32 12.86 11.80
CA MET A 1 18.49 11.74 11.31
C MET A 1 17.63 11.30 12.48
N GLY A 2 16.31 11.17 12.32
CA GLY A 2 15.45 10.74 13.43
C GLY A 2 15.69 9.27 13.79
N ALA A 3 15.34 8.84 15.00
CA ALA A 3 15.51 7.45 15.45
C ALA A 3 14.83 6.43 14.51
N ARG A 4 13.65 6.76 13.99
CA ARG A 4 12.94 5.96 12.97
C ARG A 4 13.75 5.85 11.68
N ASP A 5 14.34 6.95 11.25
CA ASP A 5 15.03 6.98 9.97
C ASP A 5 16.34 6.20 10.04
N GLU A 6 17.02 6.26 11.18
CA GLU A 6 18.17 5.43 11.49
C GLU A 6 17.80 3.94 11.52
N PHE A 7 16.69 3.60 12.19
CA PHE A 7 16.18 2.23 12.22
C PHE A 7 15.92 1.69 10.80
N LEU A 8 15.18 2.43 9.97
CA LEU A 8 14.85 2.02 8.61
C LEU A 8 16.08 1.94 7.70
N ASP A 9 17.05 2.85 7.85
CA ASP A 9 18.29 2.76 7.09
C ASP A 9 19.11 1.52 7.48
N GLN A 10 19.16 1.18 8.78
CA GLN A 10 19.79 -0.06 9.23
C GLN A 10 19.06 -1.30 8.68
N VAL A 11 17.73 -1.33 8.70
CA VAL A 11 16.96 -2.42 8.08
C VAL A 11 17.29 -2.54 6.59
N ARG A 12 17.33 -1.42 5.83
CA ARG A 12 17.71 -1.43 4.41
C ARG A 12 19.08 -2.07 4.19
N VAL A 13 20.07 -1.76 5.04
CA VAL A 13 21.43 -2.30 4.94
C VAL A 13 21.47 -3.79 5.27
N LEU A 14 20.72 -4.23 6.28
CA LEU A 14 20.79 -5.60 6.82
C LEU A 14 19.97 -6.61 6.01
N VAL A 15 18.86 -6.21 5.38
CA VAL A 15 17.99 -7.15 4.66
C VAL A 15 18.73 -7.99 3.59
N PRO A 16 19.60 -7.42 2.72
CA PRO A 16 20.37 -8.21 1.75
C PRO A 16 21.19 -9.34 2.36
N ASP A 17 21.75 -9.14 3.56
CA ASP A 17 22.59 -10.15 4.23
C ASP A 17 21.78 -11.32 4.80
N HIS A 18 20.49 -11.10 5.07
CA HIS A 18 19.57 -12.12 5.55
C HIS A 18 18.84 -12.86 4.43
N LEU A 19 18.77 -12.30 3.22
CA LEU A 19 18.07 -12.92 2.10
C LEU A 19 18.76 -14.22 1.66
N PRO A 20 17.99 -15.28 1.32
CA PRO A 20 18.56 -16.43 0.65
C PRO A 20 19.30 -16.00 -0.62
N ARG A 21 20.47 -16.60 -0.90
CA ARG A 21 21.32 -16.21 -2.04
C ARG A 21 20.56 -16.17 -3.38
N ALA A 22 19.60 -17.07 -3.57
CA ALA A 22 18.76 -17.14 -4.76
C ALA A 22 17.79 -15.97 -4.93
N LEU A 23 17.53 -15.20 -3.87
CA LEU A 23 16.61 -14.06 -3.81
C LEU A 23 17.34 -12.73 -3.51
N GLY A 24 18.67 -12.71 -3.58
CA GLY A 24 19.50 -11.55 -3.22
C GLY A 24 19.58 -10.45 -4.28
N ASP A 25 18.92 -10.61 -5.42
CA ASP A 25 18.89 -9.62 -6.51
C ASP A 25 17.79 -8.56 -6.34
N ALA A 26 17.10 -8.57 -5.20
CA ALA A 26 16.12 -7.56 -4.83
C ALA A 26 16.73 -6.15 -4.85
N LYS A 27 16.02 -5.20 -5.45
CA LYS A 27 16.36 -3.78 -5.29
C LYS A 27 15.78 -3.29 -3.96
N VAL A 28 16.66 -3.03 -2.99
CA VAL A 28 16.30 -2.51 -1.67
C VAL A 28 16.44 -0.99 -1.65
N SER A 29 15.41 -0.27 -1.22
CA SER A 29 15.38 1.19 -1.20
C SER A 29 14.76 1.74 0.09
N TYR A 30 15.29 2.88 0.54
CA TYR A 30 14.76 3.68 1.64
C TYR A 30 14.94 5.15 1.29
N TYR A 31 13.96 5.97 1.66
CA TYR A 31 14.00 7.42 1.48
C TYR A 31 13.78 8.09 2.84
N PRO A 32 14.65 8.99 3.31
CA PRO A 32 14.57 9.55 4.67
C PRO A 32 13.25 10.22 5.08
N THR A 33 12.39 10.57 4.14
CA THR A 33 11.08 11.19 4.40
C THR A 33 9.94 10.17 4.51
N THR A 34 10.19 8.90 4.16
CA THR A 34 9.18 7.84 4.23
C THR A 34 9.27 7.07 5.54
N ASN A 35 8.27 6.25 5.79
CA ASN A 35 8.20 5.36 6.95
C ASN A 35 8.37 3.88 6.56
N TYR A 36 8.98 3.60 5.40
CA TYR A 36 9.11 2.24 4.90
C TYR A 36 10.45 1.97 4.21
N VAL A 37 10.90 0.71 4.30
CA VAL A 37 11.94 0.13 3.44
C VAL A 37 11.26 -0.74 2.40
N LYS A 38 11.59 -0.54 1.12
CA LYS A 38 10.95 -1.23 -0.01
C LYS A 38 11.92 -2.16 -0.71
N LEU A 39 11.45 -3.38 -1.02
CA LEU A 39 12.15 -4.41 -1.77
C LEU A 39 11.39 -4.76 -3.05
N GLU A 40 12.03 -4.52 -4.20
CA GLU A 40 11.45 -4.74 -5.51
C GLU A 40 12.14 -5.89 -6.23
N TYR A 41 11.34 -6.82 -6.77
CA TYR A 41 11.77 -7.87 -7.68
C TYR A 41 11.16 -7.63 -9.06
N ARG A 42 11.93 -7.92 -10.13
CA ARG A 42 11.49 -7.65 -11.51
C ARG A 42 10.28 -8.51 -11.91
N GLU A 43 10.17 -9.69 -11.31
CA GLU A 43 9.12 -10.69 -11.53
C GLU A 43 7.75 -10.22 -11.03
N PHE A 44 7.71 -9.21 -10.17
CA PHE A 44 6.50 -8.69 -9.54
C PHE A 44 6.18 -7.27 -10.03
N PRO A 45 5.72 -7.10 -11.28
CA PRO A 45 5.45 -5.78 -11.82
C PRO A 45 4.35 -5.07 -11.03
N ARG A 46 4.66 -3.86 -10.55
CA ARG A 46 3.78 -3.01 -9.72
C ARG A 46 3.41 -3.67 -8.39
N SER A 47 4.32 -4.42 -7.80
CA SER A 47 4.13 -5.00 -6.47
C SER A 47 5.49 -5.14 -5.83
N HIS A 48 5.55 -5.02 -4.52
CA HIS A 48 6.81 -5.00 -3.80
C HIS A 48 6.61 -5.54 -2.40
N TYR A 49 7.72 -5.93 -1.79
CA TYR A 49 7.74 -6.14 -0.36
C TYR A 49 8.12 -4.85 0.36
N GLU A 50 7.65 -4.69 1.59
CA GLU A 50 8.07 -3.58 2.43
C GLU A 50 8.04 -3.91 3.92
N VAL A 51 8.92 -3.22 4.64
CA VAL A 51 8.81 -2.98 6.07
C VAL A 51 8.21 -1.60 6.22
N LEU A 52 7.01 -1.47 6.78
CA LEU A 52 6.26 -0.22 6.92
C LEU A 52 5.96 0.05 8.40
N LEU A 53 6.39 1.21 8.90
CA LEU A 53 6.15 1.63 10.29
C LEU A 53 4.94 2.56 10.34
N ARG A 54 3.82 2.09 10.88
CA ARG A 54 2.60 2.90 11.01
C ARG A 54 2.38 3.30 12.46
N ARG A 55 1.42 4.17 12.68
CA ARG A 55 1.07 4.65 14.02
C ARG A 55 0.33 3.61 14.85
N ASP A 56 -0.40 2.71 14.19
CA ASP A 56 -1.29 1.73 14.81
C ASP A 56 -0.75 0.29 14.74
N ARG A 57 0.25 0.03 13.89
CA ARG A 57 0.97 -1.24 13.76
C ARG A 57 2.26 -1.06 12.97
N ASP A 58 3.21 -1.95 13.12
CA ASP A 58 4.27 -2.11 12.13
C ASP A 58 3.86 -3.24 11.16
N GLU A 59 4.34 -3.21 9.94
CA GLU A 59 3.99 -4.18 8.92
C GLU A 59 5.24 -4.69 8.20
N ILE A 60 5.27 -6.00 7.96
CA ILE A 60 6.16 -6.66 7.01
C ILE A 60 5.27 -7.34 5.99
N GLY A 61 5.25 -6.82 4.76
CA GLY A 61 4.22 -7.20 3.81
C GLY A 61 4.67 -7.21 2.36
N PHE A 62 3.87 -7.87 1.54
CA PHE A 62 3.88 -7.79 0.09
C PHE A 62 2.61 -7.09 -0.38
N HIS A 63 2.78 -5.99 -1.09
CA HIS A 63 1.69 -5.16 -1.59
C HIS A 63 1.42 -5.45 -3.05
N PHE A 64 0.21 -5.91 -3.34
CA PHE A 64 -0.28 -6.09 -4.70
C PHE A 64 -0.84 -4.76 -5.21
N GLU A 65 -0.06 -4.06 -6.04
CA GLU A 65 -0.53 -2.85 -6.71
C GLU A 65 -0.89 -3.12 -8.18
N GLY A 66 -1.74 -2.26 -8.72
CA GLY A 66 -2.18 -2.33 -10.11
C GLY A 66 -3.67 -2.56 -10.25
N ILE A 67 -4.06 -3.45 -11.16
CA ILE A 67 -5.46 -3.63 -11.54
C ILE A 67 -6.14 -4.52 -10.50
N ARG A 68 -7.23 -4.03 -9.89
CA ARG A 68 -7.97 -4.72 -8.81
C ARG A 68 -8.25 -6.19 -9.11
N GLU A 69 -8.79 -6.49 -10.30
CA GLU A 69 -9.13 -7.87 -10.70
C GLU A 69 -7.92 -8.81 -10.59
N HIS A 70 -6.73 -8.36 -11.01
CA HIS A 70 -5.51 -9.16 -10.91
C HIS A 70 -5.04 -9.29 -9.47
N ASN A 71 -5.13 -8.23 -8.69
CA ASN A 71 -4.71 -8.23 -7.30
C ASN A 71 -5.61 -9.16 -6.47
N LEU A 72 -6.92 -9.13 -6.69
CA LEU A 72 -7.86 -10.04 -6.03
C LEU A 72 -7.64 -11.50 -6.48
N ALA A 73 -7.39 -11.76 -7.76
CA ALA A 73 -7.09 -13.11 -8.23
C ALA A 73 -5.79 -13.67 -7.63
N ARG A 74 -4.75 -12.84 -7.50
CA ARG A 74 -3.50 -13.22 -6.82
C ARG A 74 -3.73 -13.41 -5.32
N LEU A 75 -4.52 -12.54 -4.71
CA LEU A 75 -4.87 -12.63 -3.30
C LEU A 75 -5.61 -13.94 -2.99
N GLU A 76 -6.61 -14.30 -3.80
CA GLU A 76 -7.34 -15.55 -3.70
C GLU A 76 -6.40 -16.75 -3.78
N PHE A 77 -5.45 -16.72 -4.72
CA PHE A 77 -4.44 -17.75 -4.88
C PHE A 77 -3.58 -17.95 -3.62
N VAL A 78 -3.14 -16.86 -2.99
CA VAL A 78 -2.31 -16.93 -1.79
C VAL A 78 -3.10 -17.17 -0.50
N SER A 79 -4.39 -16.82 -0.48
CA SER A 79 -5.24 -16.91 0.72
C SER A 79 -5.33 -18.33 1.28
N GLY A 80 -5.36 -19.34 0.40
CA GLY A 80 -5.37 -20.75 0.80
C GLY A 80 -4.11 -21.24 1.52
N ARG A 81 -3.05 -20.42 1.61
CA ARG A 81 -1.78 -20.77 2.25
C ARG A 81 -1.48 -19.98 3.52
N VAL A 82 -2.33 -19.01 3.89
CA VAL A 82 -2.08 -18.09 5.01
C VAL A 82 -1.87 -18.83 6.35
N THR A 83 -2.67 -19.85 6.65
CA THR A 83 -2.52 -20.62 7.89
C THR A 83 -1.17 -21.35 7.97
N ALA A 84 -0.73 -21.95 6.85
CA ALA A 84 0.56 -22.63 6.79
C ALA A 84 1.74 -21.64 6.88
N LEU A 85 1.63 -20.50 6.18
CA LEU A 85 2.62 -19.41 6.25
C LEU A 85 2.74 -18.89 7.68
N SER A 86 1.61 -18.69 8.38
CA SER A 86 1.63 -18.21 9.76
C SER A 86 2.37 -19.17 10.68
N ALA A 87 2.12 -20.48 10.54
CA ALA A 87 2.81 -21.50 11.31
C ALA A 87 4.33 -21.55 11.02
N GLN A 88 4.73 -21.41 9.75
CA GLN A 88 6.14 -21.40 9.34
C GLN A 88 6.88 -20.17 9.84
N LEU A 89 6.25 -18.99 9.75
CA LEU A 89 6.84 -17.72 10.13
C LEU A 89 6.84 -17.50 11.65
N GLY A 90 5.97 -18.20 12.38
CA GLY A 90 5.75 -17.99 13.82
C GLY A 90 5.05 -16.66 14.10
N GLN A 91 4.36 -16.11 13.11
CA GLN A 91 3.70 -14.81 13.14
C GLN A 91 2.34 -14.92 12.44
N GLN A 92 1.37 -14.12 12.86
CA GLN A 92 0.09 -14.08 12.17
C GLN A 92 0.26 -13.42 10.80
N VAL A 93 0.02 -14.19 9.74
CA VAL A 93 -0.04 -13.67 8.37
C VAL A 93 -1.50 -13.37 8.03
N VAL A 94 -1.73 -12.26 7.33
CA VAL A 94 -3.03 -11.87 6.80
C VAL A 94 -2.94 -11.69 5.30
N ALA A 95 -3.96 -12.13 4.57
CA ALA A 95 -4.14 -11.87 3.16
C ALA A 95 -5.50 -11.19 2.98
N VAL A 96 -5.50 -9.88 2.71
CA VAL A 96 -6.73 -9.11 2.62
C VAL A 96 -6.70 -8.11 1.47
N PRO A 97 -7.87 -7.74 0.90
CA PRO A 97 -7.98 -6.53 0.11
C PRO A 97 -7.51 -5.33 0.94
N TRP A 98 -6.84 -4.37 0.29
CA TRP A 98 -6.35 -3.15 0.91
C TRP A 98 -6.83 -1.97 0.07
N GLY A 99 -7.82 -1.25 0.59
CA GLY A 99 -8.51 -0.21 -0.18
C GLY A 99 -9.18 -0.75 -1.46
N ASP A 100 -9.36 0.14 -2.44
CA ASP A 100 -10.21 -0.15 -3.60
C ASP A 100 -9.51 -0.87 -4.74
N ASN A 101 -8.18 -0.84 -4.84
CA ASN A 101 -7.48 -1.52 -5.95
C ASN A 101 -6.38 -2.46 -5.49
N TRP A 102 -5.98 -2.40 -4.23
CA TRP A 102 -4.82 -3.14 -3.75
C TRP A 102 -5.25 -4.32 -2.91
N ALA A 103 -4.27 -5.17 -2.71
CA ALA A 103 -4.34 -6.24 -1.75
C ALA A 103 -2.99 -6.34 -1.09
N ARG A 104 -2.93 -7.04 0.04
CA ARG A 104 -1.66 -7.34 0.67
C ARG A 104 -1.64 -8.73 1.25
N LEU A 105 -0.44 -9.26 1.36
CA LEU A 105 -0.09 -10.39 2.20
C LEU A 105 0.90 -9.85 3.24
N ALA A 106 0.60 -9.92 4.53
CA ALA A 106 1.43 -9.23 5.52
C ALA A 106 1.45 -9.91 6.89
N ILE A 107 2.51 -9.66 7.63
CA ILE A 107 2.60 -9.82 9.07
C ILE A 107 2.29 -8.46 9.71
N GLU A 108 1.37 -8.44 10.67
CA GLU A 108 1.10 -7.25 11.48
C GLU A 108 1.79 -7.39 12.84
N LEU A 109 2.61 -6.40 13.17
CA LEU A 109 3.32 -6.30 14.44
C LEU A 109 2.71 -5.17 15.28
N PRO A 110 2.73 -5.27 16.62
CA PRO A 110 2.41 -4.17 17.52
C PRO A 110 3.04 -2.82 17.12
N ALA A 111 2.26 -1.75 17.25
CA ALA A 111 2.72 -0.40 16.92
C ALA A 111 3.95 0.00 17.74
N GLY A 112 4.97 0.56 17.07
CA GLY A 112 6.15 1.06 17.76
C GLY A 112 7.08 -0.04 18.27
N GLN A 113 6.86 -1.30 17.91
CA GLN A 113 7.74 -2.40 18.29
C GLN A 113 9.16 -2.21 17.75
N TRP A 114 9.32 -1.51 16.63
CA TRP A 114 10.62 -1.09 16.09
C TRP A 114 11.49 -0.30 17.08
N SER A 115 10.88 0.42 18.03
CA SER A 115 11.63 1.27 18.98
C SER A 115 12.36 0.47 20.07
N ILE A 116 11.95 -0.78 20.29
CA ILE A 116 12.50 -1.68 21.32
C ILE A 116 13.09 -2.96 20.74
N THR A 117 12.97 -3.16 19.43
CA THR A 117 13.43 -4.36 18.71
C THR A 117 14.66 -4.01 17.89
N ALA A 118 15.63 -4.93 17.79
CA ALA A 118 16.80 -4.67 16.98
C ALA A 118 16.43 -4.62 15.47
N PRO A 119 17.02 -3.71 14.67
CA PRO A 119 16.81 -3.66 13.22
C PRO A 119 17.10 -5.00 12.50
N SER A 120 18.06 -5.77 13.00
CA SER A 120 18.39 -7.11 12.48
C SER A 120 17.24 -8.11 12.62
N GLU A 121 16.39 -7.97 13.63
CA GLU A 121 15.22 -8.85 13.80
C GLU A 121 14.15 -8.54 12.74
N TYR A 122 13.92 -7.27 12.43
CA TYR A 122 13.02 -6.87 11.33
C TYR A 122 13.59 -7.30 9.98
N ALA A 123 14.90 -7.12 9.77
CA ALA A 123 15.57 -7.55 8.55
C ALA A 123 15.49 -9.07 8.34
N ASN A 124 15.72 -9.85 9.41
CA ASN A 124 15.58 -11.30 9.39
C ASN A 124 14.12 -11.73 9.16
N LEU A 125 13.15 -11.11 9.85
CA LEU A 125 11.74 -11.44 9.67
C LEU A 125 11.27 -11.13 8.23
N MET A 126 11.72 -10.00 7.67
CA MET A 126 11.49 -9.63 6.28
C MET A 126 12.09 -10.66 5.31
N ALA A 127 13.35 -11.08 5.52
CA ALA A 127 13.99 -12.08 4.67
C ALA A 127 13.28 -13.44 4.73
N ARG A 128 12.86 -13.89 5.92
CA ARG A 128 12.05 -15.10 6.09
C ARG A 128 10.68 -14.98 5.43
N PHE A 129 10.03 -13.82 5.56
CA PHE A 129 8.77 -13.55 4.89
C PHE A 129 8.94 -13.70 3.37
N VAL A 130 9.94 -13.03 2.79
CA VAL A 130 10.29 -13.15 1.36
C VAL A 130 10.57 -14.60 0.97
N GLU A 131 11.40 -15.33 1.73
CA GLU A 131 11.73 -16.73 1.44
C GLU A 131 10.48 -17.62 1.34
N HIS A 132 9.54 -17.47 2.27
CA HIS A 132 8.34 -18.29 2.33
C HIS A 132 7.25 -17.85 1.34
N THR A 133 7.16 -16.58 0.99
CA THR A 133 6.11 -16.06 0.10
C THR A 133 6.54 -15.94 -1.35
N TYR A 134 7.83 -15.79 -1.65
CA TYR A 134 8.32 -15.54 -3.02
C TYR A 134 7.89 -16.64 -4.01
N PRO A 135 8.05 -17.95 -3.73
CA PRO A 135 7.64 -18.99 -4.67
C PRO A 135 6.12 -18.95 -4.93
N LEU A 136 5.34 -18.74 -3.86
CA LEU A 136 3.88 -18.65 -3.92
C LEU A 136 3.42 -17.44 -4.76
N LEU A 137 4.06 -16.29 -4.57
CA LEU A 137 3.78 -15.06 -5.31
C LEU A 137 4.17 -15.19 -6.78
N ARG A 138 5.32 -15.82 -7.07
CA ARG A 138 5.71 -16.12 -8.46
C ARG A 138 4.65 -16.95 -9.17
N ASP A 139 4.14 -17.98 -8.53
CA ASP A 139 3.11 -18.85 -9.10
C ASP A 139 1.78 -18.08 -9.28
N ALA A 140 1.39 -17.23 -8.32
CA ALA A 140 0.20 -16.37 -8.43
C ALA A 140 0.29 -15.37 -9.59
N PHE A 141 1.46 -14.76 -9.80
CA PHE A 141 1.71 -13.84 -10.92
C PHE A 141 1.71 -14.58 -12.26
N ALA A 142 2.31 -15.77 -12.32
CA ALA A 142 2.28 -16.61 -13.52
C ALA A 142 0.84 -17.01 -13.88
N ALA A 143 0.05 -17.50 -12.91
CA ALA A 143 -1.34 -17.92 -13.13
C ALA A 143 -2.22 -16.78 -13.68
N THR A 144 -2.03 -15.56 -13.17
CA THR A 144 -2.79 -14.39 -13.65
C THR A 144 -2.34 -13.85 -15.00
N ALA A 145 -1.05 -13.96 -15.34
CA ALA A 145 -0.54 -13.58 -16.67
C ALA A 145 -1.14 -14.43 -17.79
N HIS A 146 -1.37 -15.73 -17.56
CA HIS A 146 -2.01 -16.63 -18.52
C HIS A 146 -3.49 -16.29 -18.75
N ARG A 147 -4.16 -15.63 -17.80
CA ARG A 147 -5.53 -15.11 -17.98
C ARG A 147 -5.57 -13.92 -18.95
N ARG A 148 -4.45 -13.21 -19.09
CA ARG A 148 -4.27 -12.03 -19.96
C ARG A 148 -4.32 -12.40 -21.45
N THR A 149 -3.69 -13.50 -21.84
CA THR A 149 -3.57 -13.89 -23.27
C THR A 149 -4.91 -14.21 -23.93
N ARG A 150 -5.94 -14.57 -23.16
CA ARG A 150 -7.30 -14.80 -23.69
C ARG A 150 -8.15 -13.53 -23.81
N ARG A 151 -7.75 -12.38 -23.25
CA ARG A 151 -8.58 -11.16 -23.17
C ARG A 151 -7.90 -9.88 -23.71
N SER A 152 -6.58 -9.84 -23.91
CA SER A 152 -5.81 -8.58 -23.98
C SER A 152 -5.31 -8.10 -25.36
N VAL A 153 -6.11 -8.14 -26.42
CA VAL A 153 -5.72 -7.47 -27.69
C VAL A 153 -6.11 -5.98 -27.72
N VAL A 154 -7.03 -5.53 -26.85
CA VAL A 154 -7.68 -4.21 -27.02
C VAL A 154 -7.08 -3.08 -26.14
N ASP A 155 -6.59 -3.37 -24.92
CA ASP A 155 -6.28 -2.32 -23.93
C ASP A 155 -4.79 -1.92 -23.78
N ALA A 156 -3.88 -2.48 -24.58
CA ALA A 156 -2.44 -2.39 -24.33
C ALA A 156 -1.81 -1.00 -24.58
N LYS A 157 -2.57 0.02 -24.99
CA LYS A 157 -2.01 1.26 -25.52
C LYS A 157 -1.91 2.46 -24.55
N MET A 158 -2.31 2.35 -23.28
CA MET A 158 -2.52 3.56 -22.45
C MET A 158 -1.71 3.69 -21.15
N VAL A 159 -0.79 2.78 -20.79
CA VAL A 159 -0.12 2.88 -19.46
C VAL A 159 1.37 2.53 -19.50
N SER A 160 2.20 3.46 -19.98
CA SER A 160 3.59 3.62 -19.54
C SER A 160 3.90 5.12 -19.61
N VAL A 161 4.04 5.80 -18.48
CA VAL A 161 5.30 6.04 -17.75
C VAL A 161 4.98 6.19 -16.24
N ARG A 162 5.75 5.59 -15.32
CA ARG A 162 5.53 5.75 -13.86
C ARG A 162 6.84 5.93 -13.09
N ASP A 163 6.88 6.98 -12.26
CA ASP A 163 7.96 7.38 -11.35
C ASP A 163 7.68 6.84 -9.92
N PRO A 164 8.60 6.09 -9.29
CA PRO A 164 8.47 5.60 -7.92
C PRO A 164 8.17 6.67 -6.86
N ARG A 165 8.61 7.92 -7.06
CA ARG A 165 8.31 9.03 -6.13
C ARG A 165 6.85 9.42 -6.13
N ALA A 166 6.21 9.34 -7.29
CA ALA A 166 4.79 9.66 -7.42
C ALA A 166 3.93 8.69 -6.60
N HIS A 167 4.34 7.42 -6.47
CA HIS A 167 3.60 6.43 -5.68
C HIS A 167 3.67 6.71 -4.17
N ALA A 168 4.87 6.96 -3.64
CA ALA A 168 5.04 7.30 -2.22
C ALA A 168 4.23 8.56 -1.82
N MET A 169 4.19 9.56 -2.70
CA MET A 169 3.40 10.77 -2.47
C MET A 169 1.89 10.50 -2.45
N LEU A 170 1.40 9.51 -3.20
CA LEU A 170 0.00 9.10 -3.16
C LEU A 170 -0.33 8.42 -1.83
N ASP A 171 0.55 7.53 -1.35
CA ASP A 171 0.36 6.83 -0.07
C ASP A 171 0.33 7.79 1.11
N ASP A 172 1.30 8.71 1.17
CA ASP A 172 1.35 9.76 2.20
C ASP A 172 0.06 10.59 2.22
N GLN A 173 -0.48 10.87 1.04
CA GLN A 173 -1.72 11.65 0.89
C GLN A 173 -2.95 10.86 1.35
N ILE A 174 -3.03 9.56 1.04
CA ILE A 174 -4.10 8.68 1.54
C ILE A 174 -4.06 8.57 3.06
N ASP A 175 -2.88 8.33 3.63
CA ASP A 175 -2.69 8.24 5.07
C ASP A 175 -3.00 9.56 5.79
N ARG A 176 -2.71 10.69 5.16
CA ARG A 176 -3.10 12.00 5.68
C ARG A 176 -4.62 12.17 5.74
N ILE A 177 -5.32 11.81 4.66
CA ILE A 177 -6.79 11.89 4.57
C ILE A 177 -7.44 11.00 5.64
N ARG A 178 -7.01 9.75 5.77
CA ARG A 178 -7.58 8.80 6.74
C ARG A 178 -7.31 9.20 8.19
N ARG A 179 -6.14 9.78 8.49
CA ARG A 179 -5.86 10.34 9.81
C ARG A 179 -6.76 11.50 10.16
N TYR A 180 -7.05 12.39 9.20
CA TYR A 180 -8.00 13.47 9.42
C TYR A 180 -9.42 12.96 9.65
N LEU A 181 -9.93 12.07 8.78
CA LEU A 181 -11.29 11.50 8.92
C LEU A 181 -11.48 10.73 10.24
N SER A 182 -10.42 10.10 10.76
CA SER A 182 -10.44 9.45 12.07
C SER A 182 -10.24 10.40 13.27
N GLY A 183 -10.17 11.72 13.05
CA GLY A 183 -9.98 12.73 14.09
C GLY A 183 -8.57 12.78 14.69
N ARG A 184 -7.58 12.18 14.02
CA ARG A 184 -6.18 12.03 14.48
C ARG A 184 -5.21 13.01 13.81
N ALA A 185 -5.72 14.02 13.13
CA ALA A 185 -4.95 15.10 12.53
C ALA A 185 -5.72 16.42 12.62
N ASP A 186 -4.97 17.53 12.64
CA ASP A 186 -5.54 18.87 12.66
C ASP A 186 -6.42 19.12 11.43
N ARG A 187 -7.46 19.94 11.62
CA ARG A 187 -8.37 20.30 10.55
C ARG A 187 -7.65 21.16 9.50
N PRO A 188 -7.56 20.72 8.23
CA PRO A 188 -7.06 21.56 7.16
C PRO A 188 -8.12 22.59 6.73
N ALA A 189 -7.72 23.59 5.95
CA ALA A 189 -8.66 24.53 5.34
C ALA A 189 -9.67 23.81 4.43
N ASP A 190 -10.87 24.37 4.32
CA ASP A 190 -11.97 23.76 3.57
C ASP A 190 -11.70 23.70 2.04
N GLU A 191 -10.85 24.58 1.50
CA GLU A 191 -10.28 24.44 0.15
C GLU A 191 -9.46 23.16 -0.01
N VAL A 192 -8.64 22.83 1.00
CA VAL A 192 -7.82 21.62 0.99
C VAL A 192 -8.72 20.38 1.08
N LEU A 193 -9.83 20.46 1.83
CA LEU A 193 -10.83 19.39 1.82
C LEU A 193 -11.48 19.22 0.43
N CYS A 194 -11.77 20.30 -0.28
CA CYS A 194 -12.25 20.23 -1.67
C CYS A 194 -11.23 19.54 -2.60
N GLU A 195 -9.94 19.84 -2.43
CA GLU A 195 -8.87 19.17 -3.18
C GLU A 195 -8.77 17.69 -2.81
N TRP A 196 -8.93 17.33 -1.54
CA TRP A 196 -8.93 15.94 -1.10
C TRP A 196 -10.15 15.18 -1.61
N VAL A 197 -11.33 15.80 -1.72
CA VAL A 197 -12.49 15.20 -2.40
C VAL A 197 -12.17 14.89 -3.87
N GLN A 198 -11.51 15.82 -4.57
CA GLN A 198 -11.08 15.57 -5.95
C GLN A 198 -10.02 14.45 -6.04
N PHE A 199 -9.05 14.45 -5.13
CA PHE A 199 -8.04 13.40 -5.02
C PHE A 199 -8.70 12.03 -4.81
N CYS A 200 -9.57 11.92 -3.81
CA CYS A 200 -10.32 10.71 -3.53
C CYS A 200 -11.17 10.26 -4.72
N TYR A 201 -11.84 11.17 -5.42
CA TYR A 201 -12.54 10.83 -6.68
C TYR A 201 -11.58 10.27 -7.75
N THR A 202 -10.42 10.92 -7.93
CA THR A 202 -9.43 10.56 -8.96
C THR A 202 -8.82 9.17 -8.70
N PHE A 203 -8.61 8.84 -7.43
CA PHE A 203 -8.05 7.56 -6.99
C PHE A 203 -9.11 6.55 -6.53
N HIS A 204 -10.39 6.84 -6.81
CA HIS A 204 -11.54 5.99 -6.54
C HIS A 204 -11.82 5.65 -5.06
N LEU A 205 -11.31 6.47 -4.13
CA LEU A 205 -11.56 6.41 -2.68
C LEU A 205 -12.92 7.02 -2.33
N TYR A 206 -13.98 6.38 -2.81
CA TYR A 206 -15.31 7.00 -2.84
C TYR A 206 -15.90 7.23 -1.45
N GLY A 207 -15.65 6.33 -0.49
CA GLY A 207 -16.10 6.49 0.89
C GLY A 207 -15.50 7.74 1.52
N GLU A 208 -14.17 7.85 1.47
CA GLU A 208 -13.43 8.99 2.00
C GLU A 208 -13.84 10.31 1.30
N ALA A 209 -14.09 10.29 -0.02
CA ALA A 209 -14.57 11.49 -0.73
C ALA A 209 -15.93 12.00 -0.21
N VAL A 210 -16.83 11.09 0.16
CA VAL A 210 -18.15 11.45 0.69
C VAL A 210 -18.02 12.00 2.10
N GLU A 211 -17.30 11.31 2.96
CA GLU A 211 -17.06 11.75 4.35
C GLU A 211 -16.37 13.12 4.38
N LEU A 212 -15.35 13.33 3.53
CA LEU A 212 -14.67 14.61 3.44
C LEU A 212 -15.62 15.73 3.01
N PHE A 213 -16.46 15.49 2.00
CA PHE A 213 -17.38 16.51 1.51
C PHE A 213 -18.41 16.92 2.56
N ASP A 214 -18.88 15.98 3.38
CA ASP A 214 -19.83 16.26 4.46
C ASP A 214 -19.22 17.12 5.59
N LEU A 215 -17.90 17.28 5.63
CA LEU A 215 -17.17 18.11 6.59
C LEU A 215 -16.87 19.54 6.08
N ILE A 216 -17.21 19.87 4.83
CA ILE A 216 -16.88 21.15 4.19
C ILE A 216 -17.93 22.21 4.55
N ASP A 217 -17.49 23.33 5.10
CA ASP A 217 -18.30 24.53 5.27
C ASP A 217 -18.38 25.31 3.93
N PRO A 218 -19.57 25.40 3.31
CA PRO A 218 -19.73 26.11 2.04
C PRO A 218 -19.44 27.61 2.13
N ALA A 219 -19.56 28.21 3.32
CA ALA A 219 -19.28 29.64 3.53
C ALA A 219 -17.77 29.93 3.64
N ALA A 220 -16.98 28.90 3.97
CA ALA A 220 -15.52 28.99 4.12
C ALA A 220 -14.75 28.71 2.82
N VAL A 221 -15.43 28.44 1.70
CA VAL A 221 -14.81 28.09 0.43
C VAL A 221 -15.33 28.96 -0.71
N HIS A 222 -14.45 29.29 -1.65
CA HIS A 222 -14.88 29.86 -2.92
C HIS A 222 -15.92 28.97 -3.64
N ALA A 223 -16.88 29.61 -4.31
CA ALA A 223 -18.02 28.92 -4.93
C ALA A 223 -17.62 27.83 -5.94
N TRP A 224 -16.52 28.04 -6.68
CA TRP A 224 -16.09 27.12 -7.74
C TRP A 224 -15.50 25.80 -7.19
N PRO A 225 -14.49 25.80 -6.28
CA PRO A 225 -14.00 24.56 -5.66
C PRO A 225 -15.12 23.77 -4.97
N TYR A 226 -16.01 24.46 -4.25
CA TYR A 226 -17.14 23.83 -3.57
C TYR A 226 -18.12 23.17 -4.56
N ALA A 227 -18.52 23.86 -5.62
CA ALA A 227 -19.42 23.32 -6.64
C ALA A 227 -18.82 22.09 -7.33
N ARG A 228 -17.51 22.09 -7.59
CA ARG A 228 -16.79 20.93 -8.14
C ARG A 228 -16.79 19.77 -7.15
N ALA A 229 -16.36 19.99 -5.91
CA ALA A 229 -16.32 18.96 -4.87
C ALA A 229 -17.71 18.33 -4.66
N LYS A 230 -18.77 19.15 -4.66
CA LYS A 230 -20.17 18.69 -4.56
C LYS A 230 -20.57 17.73 -5.67
N ARG A 231 -20.24 18.04 -6.93
CA ARG A 231 -20.52 17.16 -8.07
C ARG A 231 -19.77 15.84 -7.94
N LEU A 232 -18.49 15.89 -7.56
CA LEU A 232 -17.68 14.68 -7.37
C LEU A 232 -18.23 13.82 -6.23
N ALA A 233 -18.55 14.41 -5.08
CA ALA A 233 -19.15 13.70 -3.95
C ALA A 233 -20.49 13.04 -4.31
N GLN A 234 -21.32 13.68 -5.15
CA GLN A 234 -22.54 13.06 -5.66
C GLN A 234 -22.27 11.79 -6.47
N VAL A 235 -21.25 11.81 -7.34
CA VAL A 235 -20.82 10.62 -8.09
C VAL A 235 -20.27 9.56 -7.13
N CYS A 236 -19.41 9.94 -6.18
CA CYS A 236 -18.85 9.04 -5.17
C CYS A 236 -19.94 8.35 -4.34
N ARG A 237 -21.01 9.05 -3.96
CA ARG A 237 -22.16 8.46 -3.23
C ARG A 237 -22.87 7.35 -4.03
N LEU A 238 -22.90 7.43 -5.35
CA LEU A 238 -23.47 6.37 -6.20
C LEU A 238 -22.59 5.12 -6.21
N HIS A 239 -21.27 5.30 -6.15
CA HIS A 239 -20.31 4.20 -6.12
C HIS A 239 -20.16 3.56 -4.74
N ALA A 240 -20.19 4.35 -3.66
CA ALA A 240 -20.04 3.86 -2.28
C ALA A 240 -21.24 3.04 -1.77
N ARG A 241 -22.36 3.04 -2.48
CA ARG A 241 -23.59 2.27 -2.15
C ARG A 241 -23.66 0.89 -2.83
N ARG A 242 -22.65 0.52 -3.63
CA ARG A 242 -22.54 -0.77 -4.32
C ARG A 242 -21.45 -1.61 -3.69
#